data_AF-A0A8E0WVE6-F1
#
_entry.id   AF-A0A8E0WVE6-F1
#
_cell.length_a   1.000
_cell.length_b   1.000
_cell.length_c   1.000
_cell.angle_alpha   90.00
_cell.angle_beta   90.00
_cell.angle_gamma   90.00
#
_symmetry.space_group_name_H-M   'P 1'
#
loop_
_entity.id
_entity.type
_entity.pdbx_description
1 polymer ?
#
loop_
_entity_poly.entity_id
_entity_poly.type
_entity_poly.pdbx_seq_one_letter_code
_entity_poly.pdbx_strand_id
1 'polypeptide(L)'
;MRGWTFLLGGLILWAVHFFTLYAIASIFLTTPLARGLTMLVTLACLAVGGLLFARMRQSDTPTAMDAWMRSVALCGIGLAAIAIIWQALPALLA
;
A
#
# COMPACT_ATOMS: atom_id res chain seq x y z
N MET A 1 -1.76 21.12 2.93
CA MET A 1 -1.75 20.00 1.96
C MET A 1 -1.14 18.71 2.50
N ARG A 2 -0.10 18.74 3.37
CA ARG A 2 0.55 17.53 3.92
C ARG A 2 -0.36 16.56 4.70
N GLY A 3 -1.41 17.05 5.37
CA GLY A 3 -2.37 16.19 6.09
C GLY A 3 -3.15 15.25 5.16
N TRP A 4 -3.64 15.77 4.04
CA TRP A 4 -4.37 14.99 3.03
C TRP A 4 -3.49 13.91 2.38
N THR A 5 -2.21 14.20 2.14
CA THR A 5 -1.28 13.19 1.61
C THR A 5 -1.04 12.03 2.56
N PHE A 6 -1.07 12.25 3.87
CA PHE A 6 -0.99 11.15 4.84
C PHE A 6 -2.29 10.35 4.91
N LEU A 7 -3.43 11.05 4.88
CA LEU A 7 -4.75 10.42 4.93
C LEU A 7 -5.03 9.56 3.69
N LEU A 8 -4.59 10.00 2.53
CA LEU A 8 -4.70 9.29 1.25
C LEU A 8 -3.50 8.37 0.96
N GLY A 9 -2.47 8.36 1.82
CA GLY A 9 -1.23 7.63 1.55
C GLY A 9 -1.44 6.14 1.31
N GLY A 10 -2.29 5.50 2.13
CA GLY A 10 -2.68 4.10 1.94
C GLY A 10 -3.41 3.87 0.62
N LEU A 11 -4.35 4.74 0.25
CA LEU A 11 -5.11 4.65 -1.00
C LEU A 11 -4.21 4.80 -2.23
N ILE A 12 -3.32 5.79 -2.22
CA ILE A 12 -2.36 6.02 -3.30
C ILE A 12 -1.43 4.83 -3.45
N LEU A 13 -0.90 4.31 -2.34
CA LEU A 13 -0.01 3.15 -2.34
C LEU A 13 -0.70 1.91 -2.92
N TRP A 14 -1.94 1.65 -2.49
CA TRP A 14 -2.76 0.58 -3.06
C TRP A 14 -3.01 0.78 -4.56
N ALA A 15 -3.37 1.99 -5.00
CA ALA A 15 -3.63 2.28 -6.40
C ALA A 15 -2.39 2.05 -7.28
N VAL A 16 -1.21 2.51 -6.83
CA VAL A 16 0.07 2.27 -7.51
C VAL A 16 0.35 0.77 -7.64
N HIS A 17 0.16 0.02 -6.56
CA HIS A 17 0.30 -1.44 -6.59
C HIS A 17 -0.67 -2.06 -7.59
N PHE A 18 -1.95 -1.66 -7.57
CA PHE A 18 -2.99 -2.18 -8.45
C PHE A 18 -2.64 -2.00 -9.93
N PHE A 19 -2.33 -0.77 -10.34
CA PHE A 19 -2.00 -0.47 -11.74
C PHE A 19 -0.72 -1.17 -12.18
N THR A 20 0.26 -1.30 -11.29
CA THR A 20 1.50 -2.01 -11.60
C THR A 20 1.26 -3.49 -11.83
N LEU A 21 0.50 -4.16 -10.95
CA LEU A 21 0.15 -5.58 -11.15
C LEU A 21 -0.68 -5.79 -12.40
N TYR A 22 -1.61 -4.88 -12.69
CA TYR A 22 -2.41 -4.93 -13.92
C TYR A 22 -1.53 -4.85 -15.18
N ALA A 23 -0.54 -3.95 -15.19
CA ALA A 23 0.41 -3.85 -16.28
C ALA A 23 1.28 -5.11 -16.40
N ILE A 24 1.79 -5.65 -15.29
CA ILE A 24 2.58 -6.89 -15.28
C ILE A 24 1.77 -8.04 -15.87
N ALA A 25 0.53 -8.24 -15.40
CA ALA A 25 -0.34 -9.31 -15.87
C ALA A 25 -0.69 -9.16 -17.35
N SER A 26 -0.84 -7.93 -17.84
CA SER A 26 -1.19 -7.64 -19.24
C SER A 26 -0.02 -7.84 -20.20
N ILE A 27 1.23 -7.63 -19.75
CA ILE A 27 2.44 -7.72 -20.59
C ILE A 27 3.06 -9.13 -20.53
N PHE A 28 3.19 -9.68 -19.32
CA PHE A 28 3.94 -10.91 -19.05
C PHE A 28 3.04 -12.13 -18.79
N LEU A 29 1.72 -11.96 -18.78
CA LEU A 29 0.73 -13.03 -18.58
C LEU A 29 1.03 -13.85 -17.31
N THR A 30 0.95 -15.18 -17.39
CA THR A 30 1.17 -16.12 -16.27
C THR A 30 2.60 -16.66 -16.19
N THR A 31 3.57 -15.92 -16.74
CA THR A 31 4.97 -16.37 -16.76
C THR A 31 5.62 -16.34 -15.37
N PRO A 32 6.70 -17.13 -15.13
CA PRO A 32 7.48 -17.04 -13.89
C PRO A 32 8.02 -15.64 -13.61
N LEU A 33 8.36 -14.88 -14.67
CA LEU A 33 8.79 -13.48 -14.56
C LEU A 33 7.67 -12.60 -13.99
N ALA A 34 6.42 -12.77 -14.45
CA ALA A 34 5.27 -12.03 -13.94
C ALA A 34 5.06 -12.28 -12.44
N ARG A 35 5.22 -13.53 -11.98
CA ARG A 35 5.14 -13.91 -10.56
C ARG A 35 6.24 -13.24 -9.74
N GLY A 36 7.49 -13.28 -10.24
CA GLY A 36 8.64 -12.64 -9.59
C GLY A 36 8.49 -11.12 -9.45
N LEU A 37 8.04 -10.44 -10.52
CA LEU A 37 7.76 -9.00 -10.51
C LEU A 37 6.61 -8.65 -9.57
N THR A 38 5.54 -9.45 -9.58
CA THR A 38 4.41 -9.29 -8.66
C THR A 38 4.86 -9.37 -7.20
N MET A 39 5.68 -10.38 -6.87
CA MET A 39 6.24 -10.54 -5.52
C MET A 39 7.10 -9.33 -5.14
N LEU A 40 8.00 -8.91 -6.02
CA LEU A 40 8.90 -7.76 -5.80
C LEU A 40 8.10 -6.47 -5.54
N VAL A 41 7.14 -6.14 -6.40
CA VAL A 41 6.31 -4.93 -6.27
C VAL A 41 5.47 -4.98 -5.01
N THR A 42 4.89 -6.15 -4.70
CA THR A 42 4.09 -6.33 -3.48
C THR A 42 4.93 -6.09 -2.23
N LEU A 43 6.13 -6.69 -2.14
CA LEU A 43 7.04 -6.48 -1.02
C LEU A 43 7.50 -5.03 -0.91
N ALA A 44 7.82 -4.38 -2.04
CA ALA A 44 8.20 -2.97 -2.06
C ALA A 44 7.06 -2.08 -1.54
N CYS A 45 5.82 -2.29 -1.98
CA CYS A 45 4.66 -1.55 -1.50
C CYS A 45 4.41 -1.80 -0.01
N LEU A 46 4.48 -3.04 0.47
CA LEU A 46 4.34 -3.34 1.90
C LEU A 46 5.44 -2.68 2.75
N ALA A 47 6.68 -2.66 2.26
CA ALA A 47 7.78 -1.97 2.93
C ALA A 47 7.52 -0.46 3.03
N VAL A 48 7.09 0.17 1.95
CA VAL A 48 6.71 1.60 1.95
C VAL A 48 5.53 1.86 2.89
N GLY A 49 4.51 0.99 2.88
CA GLY A 49 3.38 1.06 3.80
C GLY A 49 3.80 0.94 5.27
N GLY A 50 4.71 0.02 5.58
CA GLY A 50 5.30 -0.14 6.92
C GLY A 50 6.09 1.09 7.37
N LEU A 51 6.87 1.69 6.47
CA LEU A 51 7.60 2.93 6.75
C LEU A 51 6.65 4.11 7.00
N LEU A 52 5.58 4.24 6.20
CA LEU A 52 4.55 5.26 6.40
C LEU A 52 3.84 5.06 7.74
N PHE A 53 3.46 3.82 8.06
CA PHE A 53 2.83 3.47 9.33
C PHE A 53 3.72 3.84 10.51
N ALA A 54 5.00 3.43 10.49
CA ALA A 54 5.96 3.72 11.55
C ALA A 54 6.17 5.22 11.76
N ARG A 55 6.36 5.98 10.66
CA ARG A 55 6.52 7.44 10.73
C ARG A 55 5.30 8.13 11.29
N MET A 56 4.10 7.72 10.87
CA MET A 56 2.86 8.30 11.38
C MET A 56 2.62 7.97 12.84
N ARG A 57 3.00 6.76 13.28
CA ARG A 57 2.87 6.36 14.69
C ARG A 57 3.74 7.18 15.64
N GLN A 58 4.88 7.64 15.16
CA GLN A 58 5.83 8.48 15.91
C GLN A 58 5.54 9.99 15.76
N SER A 59 4.53 10.37 14.97
CA SER A 59 4.21 11.78 14.76
C SER A 59 3.43 12.35 15.94
N ASP A 60 3.94 13.43 16.53
CA ASP A 60 3.24 14.21 17.54
C ASP A 60 1.96 14.82 16.96
N THR A 61 0.88 14.79 17.75
CA THR A 61 -0.43 15.33 17.36
C THR A 61 -0.80 16.45 18.33
N PRO A 62 -0.64 17.73 17.92
CA PRO A 62 -0.88 18.88 18.80
C PRO A 62 -2.35 19.05 19.18
N THR A 63 -3.26 18.56 18.35
CA THR A 63 -4.70 18.71 18.54
C THR A 63 -5.43 17.37 18.51
N ALA A 64 -6.64 17.33 19.09
CA ALA A 64 -7.52 16.16 19.02
C ALA A 64 -7.93 15.81 17.58
N MET A 65 -8.10 16.83 16.71
CA MET A 65 -8.38 16.62 15.29
C MET A 65 -7.20 15.92 14.59
N ASP A 66 -5.96 16.33 14.87
CA ASP A 66 -4.77 15.67 14.31
C ASP A 66 -4.64 14.22 14.78
N ALA A 67 -4.96 13.94 16.05
CA ALA A 67 -4.99 12.58 16.59
C ALA A 67 -6.04 11.69 15.91
N TRP A 68 -7.22 12.24 15.62
CA TRP A 68 -8.27 11.55 14.87
C TRP A 68 -7.84 11.29 13.42
N MET A 69 -7.33 12.32 12.72
CA MET A 69 -6.83 12.17 11.34
C MET A 69 -5.71 11.13 11.25
N ARG A 70 -4.78 11.11 12.22
CA ARG A 70 -3.73 10.08 12.32
C ARG A 70 -4.34 8.68 12.45
N SER A 71 -5.37 8.51 13.28
CA SER A 71 -6.03 7.21 13.47
C SER A 71 -6.71 6.72 12.20
N VAL A 72 -7.42 7.60 11.49
CA VAL A 72 -8.04 7.29 10.20
C VAL A 72 -6.99 6.89 9.17
N ALA A 73 -5.90 7.64 9.08
CA ALA A 73 -4.82 7.36 8.13
C ALA A 73 -4.08 6.05 8.45
N LEU A 74 -3.81 5.74 9.72
CA LEU A 74 -3.23 4.45 10.12
C LEU A 74 -4.16 3.28 9.77
N CYS A 75 -5.47 3.43 9.97
CA CYS A 75 -6.47 2.46 9.53
C CYS A 75 -6.45 2.28 8.01
N GLY A 76 -6.39 3.39 7.26
CA GLY A 76 -6.29 3.36 5.79
C GLY A 76 -5.03 2.66 5.30
N ILE A 77 -3.88 2.85 5.95
CA ILE A 77 -2.64 2.13 5.62
C ILE A 77 -2.78 0.63 5.92
N GLY A 78 -3.37 0.28 7.06
CA GLY A 78 -3.63 -1.12 7.42
C GLY A 78 -4.55 -1.82 6.41
N LEU A 79 -5.66 -1.17 6.04
CA LEU A 79 -6.58 -1.66 5.02
C LEU A 79 -5.91 -1.81 3.66
N ALA A 80 -5.10 -0.82 3.25
CA ALA A 80 -4.33 -0.89 2.01
C ALA A 80 -3.36 -2.08 2.00
N ALA A 81 -2.68 -2.36 3.12
CA ALA A 81 -1.78 -3.50 3.23
C ALA A 81 -2.53 -4.84 3.04
N ILE A 82 -3.70 -4.98 3.67
CA ILE A 82 -4.56 -6.16 3.48
C ILE A 82 -4.98 -6.30 2.01
N ALA A 83 -5.42 -5.21 1.38
CA ALA A 83 -5.84 -5.20 -0.01
C ALA A 83 -4.68 -5.56 -0.97
N ILE A 84 -3.48 -5.04 -0.73
CA ILE A 84 -2.25 -5.34 -1.49
C ILE A 84 -1.94 -6.84 -1.42
N ILE A 85 -1.96 -7.42 -0.22
CA ILE A 85 -1.71 -8.87 -0.03
C ILE A 85 -2.76 -9.69 -0.76
N TRP A 86 -4.03 -9.37 -0.54
CA TRP A 86 -5.16 -10.06 -1.17
C TRP A 86 -5.06 -10.04 -2.69
N GLN A 87 -4.73 -8.89 -3.26
CA GLN A 87 -4.64 -8.70 -4.70
C GLN A 87 -3.45 -9.44 -5.33
N ALA A 88 -2.33 -9.58 -4.60
CA ALA A 88 -1.18 -10.31 -5.10
C ALA A 88 -1.39 -11.84 -5.11
N LEU A 89 -2.23 -12.38 -4.23
CA LEU A 89 -2.42 -13.83 -4.07
C LEU A 89 -2.78 -14.56 -5.37
N PRO A 90 -3.78 -14.15 -6.17
CA PRO A 90 -4.12 -14.86 -7.40
C PRO A 90 -2.95 -14.94 -8.39
N ALA A 91 -2.20 -13.86 -8.54
CA ALA A 91 -1.06 -13.82 -9.46
C ALA A 91 0.13 -14.66 -8.97
N LEU A 92 0.25 -14.92 -7.67
CA LEU A 92 1.31 -15.75 -7.08
C LEU A 92 0.94 -17.25 -7.03
N LEU A 93 -0.36 -17.57 -6.96
CA LEU A 93 -0.86 -18.93 -6.82
C LEU A 93 -1.37 -19.56 -8.12
N ALA A 94 -1.70 -18.74 -9.13
CA ALA A 94 -2.02 -19.20 -10.49
C ALA A 94 -0.73 -19.55 -11.24
#